data_AF-A0A1A8D3M5-F1
#
_entry.id   AF-A0A1A8D3M5-F1
#
_cell.length_a   1.000
_cell.length_b   1.000
_cell.length_c   1.000
_cell.angle_alpha   90.00
_cell.angle_beta   90.00
_cell.angle_gamma   90.00
#
_symmetry.space_group_name_H-M   'P 1'
#
loop_
_entity.id
_entity.type
_entity.pdbx_description
1 polymer ?
#
loop_
_entity_poly.entity_id
_entity_poly.type
_entity_poly.pdbx_seq_one_letter_code
_entity_poly.pdbx_strand_id
1 'polypeptide(L)'
;ATILHLGNLTFGVDGDVTLIENTKQVSVIRDLLSTKEENVEKALLYRTVATGRDVIEKQHTTQEASYGRDALAKAMYERLFCWIVGRINDIIEVKNYDARIHGKNTVIGVLDIYGFEIFQNNSFEQFCINYCNEK
;
A
#
# COMPACT_ATOMS: atom_id res chain seq x y z
N ALA A 1 8.95 -9.43 -0.97
CA ALA A 1 8.44 -10.80 -0.71
C ALA A 1 6.99 -10.78 -0.21
N THR A 2 6.68 -10.09 0.91
CA THR A 2 5.32 -10.11 1.51
C THR A 2 4.21 -9.70 0.56
N ILE A 3 4.41 -8.64 -0.24
CA ILE A 3 3.42 -8.18 -1.23
C ILE A 3 3.06 -9.28 -2.26
N LEU A 4 4.04 -10.09 -2.68
CA LEU A 4 3.80 -11.20 -3.60
C LEU A 4 3.04 -12.34 -2.92
N HIS A 5 3.40 -12.67 -1.68
CA HIS A 5 2.68 -13.69 -0.90
C HIS A 5 1.25 -13.27 -0.59
N LEU A 6 1.01 -11.98 -0.32
CA LEU A 6 -0.35 -11.43 -0.20
C LEU A 6 -1.15 -11.69 -1.48
N GLY A 7 -0.58 -11.43 -2.67
CA GLY A 7 -1.26 -11.67 -3.95
C GLY A 7 -1.66 -13.13 -4.21
N ASN A 8 -1.01 -14.09 -3.54
CA ASN A 8 -1.32 -15.51 -3.66
C ASN A 8 -2.44 -15.98 -2.73
N LEU A 9 -2.90 -15.17 -1.77
CA LEU A 9 -3.97 -15.56 -0.85
C LEU A 9 -5.31 -15.74 -1.56
N THR A 10 -6.02 -16.82 -1.23
CA THR A 10 -7.39 -17.06 -1.69
C THR A 10 -8.35 -17.17 -0.52
N PHE A 11 -9.56 -16.66 -0.71
CA PHE A 11 -10.61 -16.62 0.30
C PHE A 11 -11.78 -17.50 -0.13
N GLY A 12 -12.25 -18.33 0.79
CA GLY A 12 -13.39 -19.23 0.62
C GLY A 12 -14.50 -18.94 1.63
N VAL A 13 -15.57 -19.72 1.55
CA VAL A 13 -16.70 -19.65 2.48
C VAL A 13 -16.93 -21.04 3.07
N ASP A 14 -17.09 -21.11 4.38
CA ASP A 14 -17.62 -22.28 5.09
C ASP A 14 -18.89 -21.87 5.84
N GLY A 15 -20.05 -22.30 5.35
CA GLY A 15 -21.36 -21.81 5.80
C GLY A 15 -21.54 -20.32 5.53
N ASP A 16 -21.61 -19.52 6.61
CA ASP A 16 -21.72 -18.05 6.56
C ASP A 16 -20.38 -17.34 6.91
N VAL A 17 -19.29 -18.11 7.03
CA VAL A 17 -17.99 -17.65 7.56
C VAL A 17 -16.96 -17.58 6.43
N THR A 18 -16.34 -16.43 6.25
CA THR A 18 -15.22 -16.25 5.30
C THR A 18 -13.93 -16.77 5.92
N LEU A 19 -13.17 -17.57 5.17
CA LEU A 19 -11.90 -18.15 5.60
C LEU A 19 -10.81 -18.01 4.53
N ILE A 20 -9.55 -18.21 4.94
CA ILE A 20 -8.41 -18.28 4.04
C ILE A 20 -8.19 -19.74 3.64
N GLU A 21 -8.23 -20.06 2.36
CA GLU A 21 -8.10 -21.46 1.90
C GLU A 21 -6.66 -21.96 1.98
N ASN A 22 -5.69 -21.06 1.77
CA ASN A 22 -4.27 -21.39 1.68
C ASN A 22 -3.46 -20.84 2.86
N THR A 23 -3.79 -21.29 4.07
CA THR A 23 -3.15 -20.93 5.36
C THR A 23 -1.62 -21.00 5.37
N LYS A 24 -0.99 -21.86 4.53
CA LYS A 24 0.48 -21.87 4.36
C LYS A 24 1.06 -20.50 3.98
N GLN A 25 0.35 -19.71 3.18
CA GLN A 25 0.79 -18.36 2.82
C GLN A 25 0.75 -17.41 4.02
N VAL A 26 -0.21 -17.59 4.94
CA VAL A 26 -0.35 -16.78 6.15
C VAL A 26 0.87 -16.96 7.05
N SER A 27 1.35 -18.19 7.21
CA SER A 27 2.57 -18.49 7.97
C SER A 27 3.81 -17.79 7.40
N VAL A 28 3.97 -17.77 6.06
CA VAL A 28 5.06 -17.05 5.40
C VAL A 28 4.92 -15.54 5.57
N ILE A 29 3.71 -14.99 5.42
CA ILE A 29 3.43 -13.56 5.59
C ILE A 29 3.72 -13.12 7.02
N ARG A 30 3.30 -13.91 8.01
CA ARG A 30 3.60 -13.71 9.42
C ARG A 30 5.10 -13.54 9.65
N ASP A 31 5.91 -14.46 9.12
CA ASP A 31 7.37 -14.41 9.27
C ASP A 31 7.98 -13.17 8.67
N LEU A 32 7.59 -12.86 7.44
CA LEU A 32 8.11 -11.69 6.74
C LEU A 32 7.72 -10.38 7.42
N LEU A 33 6.56 -10.32 8.07
CA LEU A 33 6.08 -9.17 8.83
C LEU A 33 6.49 -9.18 10.31
N SER A 34 7.14 -10.24 10.78
CA SER A 34 7.49 -10.43 12.20
C SER A 34 6.30 -10.21 13.15
N THR A 35 5.14 -10.77 12.79
CA THR A 35 3.89 -10.65 13.56
C THR A 35 3.38 -12.01 14.01
N LYS A 36 2.20 -12.08 14.62
CA LYS A 36 1.50 -13.34 14.94
C LYS A 36 0.56 -13.71 13.80
N GLU A 37 0.36 -15.01 13.59
CA GLU A 37 -0.55 -15.53 12.57
C GLU A 37 -1.98 -15.03 12.79
N GLU A 38 -2.43 -15.07 14.05
CA GLU A 38 -3.72 -14.53 14.50
C GLU A 38 -3.95 -13.07 14.07
N ASN A 39 -2.90 -12.24 14.10
CA ASN A 39 -3.02 -10.83 13.72
C ASN A 39 -3.19 -10.67 12.21
N VAL A 40 -2.53 -11.52 11.42
CA VAL A 40 -2.65 -11.50 9.95
C VAL A 40 -4.04 -11.96 9.55
N GLU A 41 -4.52 -13.08 10.11
CA GLU A 41 -5.86 -13.58 9.84
C GLU A 41 -6.93 -12.58 10.27
N LYS A 42 -6.80 -12.02 11.48
CA LYS A 42 -7.72 -11.01 11.99
C LYS A 42 -7.78 -9.78 11.10
N ALA A 43 -6.64 -9.27 10.64
CA ALA A 43 -6.58 -8.11 9.76
C ALA A 43 -7.17 -8.37 8.36
N LEU A 44 -7.11 -9.62 7.87
CA LEU A 44 -7.63 -9.98 6.56
C LEU A 44 -9.11 -10.38 6.56
N LEU A 45 -9.58 -10.97 7.66
CA LEU A 45 -10.93 -11.55 7.76
C LEU A 45 -11.91 -10.71 8.56
N TYR A 46 -11.44 -9.72 9.33
CA TYR A 46 -12.32 -8.92 10.18
C TYR A 46 -12.00 -7.43 10.08
N ARG A 47 -13.06 -6.62 10.15
CA ARG A 47 -12.97 -5.19 10.40
C ARG A 47 -13.50 -4.84 11.78
N THR A 48 -12.75 -4.04 12.49
CA THR A 48 -13.18 -3.46 13.76
C THR A 48 -14.01 -2.20 13.48
N VAL A 49 -15.24 -2.14 13.99
CA VAL A 49 -16.16 -1.00 13.85
C VAL A 49 -16.44 -0.44 15.24
N ALA A 50 -16.05 0.81 15.46
CA ALA A 50 -16.38 1.53 16.69
C ALA A 50 -17.70 2.28 16.51
N THR A 51 -18.70 1.98 17.34
CA THR A 51 -19.99 2.68 17.36
C THR A 51 -20.21 3.27 18.75
N GLY A 52 -19.97 4.58 18.89
CA GLY A 52 -20.08 5.27 20.17
C GLY A 52 -19.04 4.75 21.19
N ARG A 53 -19.48 3.98 22.19
CA ARG A 53 -18.60 3.37 23.21
C ARG A 53 -18.26 1.92 22.92
N ASP A 54 -18.92 1.28 21.96
CA ASP A 54 -18.77 -0.14 21.70
C ASP A 54 -17.86 -0.38 20.50
N VAL A 55 -17.01 -1.40 20.62
CA VAL A 55 -16.12 -1.86 19.56
C VAL A 55 -16.60 -3.24 19.13
N ILE A 56 -17.10 -3.35 17.91
CA ILE A 56 -17.66 -4.59 17.36
C ILE A 56 -16.76 -5.08 16.24
N GLU A 57 -16.45 -6.37 16.25
CA GLU A 57 -15.72 -7.02 15.17
C GLU A 57 -16.70 -7.61 14.18
N LYS A 58 -16.66 -7.13 12.94
CA LYS A 58 -17.49 -7.64 11.86
C LYS A 58 -16.61 -8.44 10.92
N GLN A 59 -17.02 -9.68 10.66
CA GLN A 59 -16.35 -10.52 9.68
C GLN A 59 -16.57 -9.98 8.26
N HIS A 60 -15.53 -10.07 7.45
CA HIS A 60 -15.55 -9.70 6.04
C HIS A 60 -16.29 -10.73 5.21
N THR A 61 -16.90 -10.27 4.12
CA THR A 61 -17.26 -11.16 3.00
C THR A 61 -16.00 -11.54 2.22
N THR A 62 -16.05 -12.59 1.39
CA THR A 62 -14.92 -12.95 0.50
C THR A 62 -14.48 -11.79 -0.40
N GLN A 63 -15.44 -11.01 -0.89
CA GLN A 63 -15.17 -9.83 -1.71
C GLN A 63 -14.50 -8.72 -0.89
N GLU A 64 -14.98 -8.43 0.31
CA GLU A 64 -14.34 -7.45 1.21
C GLU A 64 -12.94 -7.87 1.62
N ALA A 65 -12.71 -9.15 1.93
CA ALA A 65 -11.40 -9.70 2.27
C ALA A 65 -10.42 -9.58 1.08
N SER A 66 -10.88 -9.86 -0.14
CA SER A 66 -10.09 -9.68 -1.37
C SER A 66 -9.70 -8.23 -1.62
N TYR A 67 -10.65 -7.30 -1.47
CA TYR A 67 -10.35 -5.87 -1.55
C TYR A 67 -9.41 -5.42 -0.44
N GLY A 68 -9.58 -5.91 0.79
CA GLY A 68 -8.72 -5.61 1.93
C GLY A 68 -7.28 -6.06 1.70
N ARG A 69 -7.10 -7.28 1.18
CA ARG A 69 -5.79 -7.83 0.76
C ARG A 69 -5.12 -6.93 -0.29
N ASP A 70 -5.86 -6.55 -1.33
CA ASP A 70 -5.31 -5.73 -2.41
C ASP A 70 -4.97 -4.31 -1.94
N ALA A 71 -5.82 -3.73 -1.09
CA ALA A 71 -5.56 -2.44 -0.47
C ALA A 71 -4.33 -2.48 0.43
N LEU A 72 -4.17 -3.53 1.24
CA LEU A 72 -2.97 -3.74 2.06
C LEU A 72 -1.71 -3.86 1.20
N ALA A 73 -1.77 -4.67 0.13
CA ALA A 73 -0.64 -4.85 -0.78
C ALA A 73 -0.23 -3.52 -1.44
N LYS A 74 -1.20 -2.73 -1.94
CA LYS A 74 -0.97 -1.40 -2.51
C LYS A 74 -0.38 -0.43 -1.48
N ALA A 75 -0.95 -0.37 -0.29
CA ALA A 75 -0.47 0.51 0.78
C ALA A 75 0.94 0.14 1.26
N MET A 76 1.28 -1.14 1.32
CA MET A 76 2.63 -1.60 1.64
C MET A 76 3.63 -1.18 0.55
N TYR A 77 3.27 -1.35 -0.72
CA TYR A 77 4.13 -0.94 -1.84
C TYR A 77 4.35 0.57 -1.85
N GLU A 78 3.28 1.35 -1.70
CA GLU A 78 3.34 2.82 -1.62
C GLU A 78 4.25 3.28 -0.47
N ARG A 79 4.07 2.74 0.74
CA ARG A 79 4.92 3.08 1.90
C ARG A 79 6.37 2.71 1.69
N LEU A 80 6.65 1.56 1.07
CA LEU A 80 8.01 1.16 0.73
C LEU A 80 8.64 2.16 -0.26
N PHE A 81 7.90 2.53 -1.32
CA PHE A 81 8.37 3.50 -2.30
C PHE A 81 8.66 4.86 -1.67
N CYS A 82 7.73 5.39 -0.87
CA CYS A 82 7.92 6.63 -0.14
C CYS A 82 9.10 6.57 0.83
N TRP A 83 9.29 5.43 1.51
CA TRP A 83 10.45 5.24 2.40
C TRP A 83 11.78 5.24 1.64
N ILE A 84 11.85 4.61 0.46
CA ILE A 84 13.05 4.64 -0.40
C ILE A 84 13.35 6.08 -0.83
N VAL A 85 12.35 6.80 -1.33
CA VAL A 85 12.50 8.21 -1.74
C VAL A 85 12.96 9.07 -0.56
N GLY A 86 12.32 8.93 0.61
CA GLY A 86 12.72 9.62 1.83
C GLY A 86 14.17 9.31 2.22
N ARG A 87 14.57 8.04 2.15
CA ARG A 87 15.93 7.60 2.47
C ARG A 87 16.97 8.22 1.54
N ILE A 88 16.66 8.33 0.25
CA ILE A 88 17.54 8.99 -0.74
C ILE A 88 17.62 10.49 -0.41
N ASN A 89 16.48 11.13 -0.16
CA ASN A 89 16.41 12.55 0.19
C ASN A 89 17.23 12.87 1.44
N ASP A 90 17.15 12.06 2.50
CA ASP A 90 17.92 12.23 3.73
C ASP A 90 19.45 12.16 3.51
N ILE A 91 19.89 11.41 2.48
CA ILE A 91 21.31 11.25 2.14
C ILE A 91 21.82 12.45 1.34
N ILE A 92 21.03 12.95 0.40
CA ILE A 92 21.41 14.09 -0.46
C ILE A 92 21.10 15.45 0.17
N GLU A 93 20.35 15.48 1.26
CA GLU A 93 20.03 16.70 2.00
C GLU A 93 21.31 17.44 2.39
N VAL A 94 21.38 18.72 2.01
CA VAL A 94 22.50 19.60 2.35
C VAL A 94 22.40 19.96 3.83
N LYS A 95 23.15 19.23 4.66
CA LYS A 95 23.24 19.49 6.10
C LYS A 95 24.03 20.77 6.38
N ASN A 96 23.67 21.46 7.47
CA ASN A 96 24.36 22.65 7.97
C ASN A 96 24.35 23.84 6.99
N TYR A 97 23.27 24.01 6.23
CA TYR A 97 23.13 25.16 5.36
C TYR A 97 23.01 26.47 6.16
N ASP A 98 24.00 27.36 6.05
CA ASP A 98 23.94 28.73 6.56
C ASP A 98 23.82 29.72 5.39
N ALA A 99 22.69 30.40 5.28
CA ALA A 99 22.43 31.41 4.26
C ALA A 99 23.44 32.59 4.27
N ARG A 100 24.12 32.85 5.40
CA ARG A 100 25.16 33.88 5.52
C ARG A 100 26.49 33.45 4.89
N ILE A 101 26.76 32.15 4.87
CA ILE A 101 28.01 31.56 4.36
C ILE A 101 27.82 31.05 2.93
N HIS A 102 26.64 30.50 2.61
CA HIS A 102 26.38 29.79 1.36
C HIS A 102 25.51 30.57 0.36
N GLY A 103 25.08 31.79 0.70
CA GLY A 103 24.24 32.61 -0.17
C GLY A 103 22.81 32.08 -0.30
N LYS A 104 22.05 32.54 -1.31
CA LYS A 104 20.64 32.11 -1.53
C LYS A 104 20.55 30.66 -2.00
N ASN A 105 19.65 29.89 -1.38
CA ASN A 105 19.31 28.54 -1.83
C ASN A 105 18.58 28.60 -3.18
N THR A 106 19.29 28.29 -4.26
CA THR A 106 18.75 28.24 -5.63
C THR A 106 18.76 26.79 -6.09
N VAL A 107 17.69 26.38 -6.76
CA VAL A 107 17.51 24.98 -7.20
C VAL A 107 17.25 24.95 -8.69
N ILE A 108 17.82 23.95 -9.37
CA ILE A 108 17.48 23.58 -10.75
C ILE A 108 16.77 22.23 -10.65
N GLY A 109 15.49 22.21 -10.99
CA GLY A 109 14.67 21.00 -10.98
C GLY A 109 14.60 20.37 -12.38
N VAL A 110 14.68 19.06 -12.44
CA VAL A 110 14.36 18.27 -13.63
C VAL A 110 13.04 17.56 -13.35
N LEU A 111 12.09 17.70 -14.27
CA LEU A 111 10.78 17.04 -14.18
C LEU A 111 10.71 15.98 -15.28
N ASP A 112 10.59 14.73 -14.87
CA ASP A 112 10.35 13.58 -15.74
C ASP A 112 8.98 13.00 -15.39
N ILE A 113 8.05 13.02 -16.35
CA ILE A 113 6.67 12.60 -16.19
C ILE A 113 6.30 11.61 -17.29
N TYR A 114 5.35 10.72 -17.00
CA TYR A 114 4.79 9.81 -18.00
C TYR A 114 4.17 10.59 -19.16
N GLY A 115 4.39 10.12 -20.39
CA GLY A 115 3.76 10.67 -21.58
C GLY A 115 2.28 10.28 -21.71
N PHE A 116 1.59 10.90 -22.67
CA PHE A 116 0.19 10.61 -22.95
C PHE A 116 -0.03 9.14 -23.39
N GLU A 117 -1.02 8.48 -22.81
CA GLU A 117 -1.35 7.07 -23.05
C GLU A 117 -2.71 6.90 -23.73
N ILE A 118 -2.77 6.09 -24.80
CA ILE A 118 -4.02 5.72 -25.48
C ILE A 118 -4.01 4.21 -25.70
N PHE A 119 -4.79 3.50 -24.89
CA PHE A 119 -5.00 2.06 -25.03
C PHE A 119 -6.42 1.74 -25.48
N GLN A 120 -6.67 0.48 -25.85
CA GLN A 120 -8.01 -0.01 -26.17
C GLN A 120 -8.97 0.13 -24.98
N ASN A 121 -8.47 -0.15 -23.77
CA ASN A 121 -9.18 0.03 -22.51
C ASN A 121 -8.36 0.97 -21.62
N ASN A 122 -8.91 2.15 -21.33
CA ASN A 122 -8.28 3.13 -20.46
C ASN A 122 -8.96 3.09 -19.08
N SER A 123 -8.16 2.89 -18.03
CA SER A 123 -8.63 2.87 -16.65
C SER A 123 -8.47 4.24 -15.99
N PHE A 124 -8.77 4.32 -14.69
CA PHE A 124 -8.58 5.54 -13.90
C PHE A 124 -7.13 6.04 -13.96
N GLU A 125 -6.16 5.13 -14.03
CA GLU A 125 -4.73 5.42 -14.11
C GLU A 125 -4.39 6.22 -15.39
N GLN A 126 -4.85 5.78 -16.55
CA GLN A 126 -4.65 6.52 -17.82
C GLN A 126 -5.30 7.90 -17.78
N PHE A 127 -6.48 8.03 -17.18
CA PHE A 127 -7.11 9.33 -16.99
C PHE A 127 -6.23 10.28 -16.18
N CYS A 128 -5.67 9.82 -15.04
CA CYS A 128 -4.75 10.62 -14.24
C CYS A 128 -3.48 11.02 -15.00
N ILE A 129 -2.88 10.09 -15.76
CA ILE A 129 -1.67 10.34 -16.57
C ILE A 129 -1.96 11.39 -17.64
N ASN A 130 -3.02 11.20 -18.43
CA ASN A 130 -3.38 12.10 -19.52
C ASN A 130 -3.81 13.49 -19.01
N TYR A 131 -4.57 13.55 -17.92
CA TYR A 131 -4.93 14.82 -17.29
C TYR A 131 -3.70 15.59 -16.79
N CYS A 132 -2.70 14.90 -16.23
CA CYS A 132 -1.44 15.52 -15.83
C CYS A 132 -0.65 16.09 -17.03
N ASN A 133 -0.74 15.46 -18.20
CA ASN A 133 -0.08 15.93 -19.43
C ASN A 133 -0.79 17.15 -20.07
N GLU A 134 -2.08 17.34 -19.81
CA GLU A 134 -2.85 18.49 -20.29
C GLU A 134 -2.68 19.77 -19.45
N LYS A 135 -1.82 19.73 -18.42
CA LYS A 135 -1.54 20.84 -17.51
C LYS A 135 -0.09 21.29 -17.59
#